data_AF-A0A023BTW1-F1
#
_entry.id   AF-A0A023BTW1-F1
#
_cell.length_a   1.000
_cell.length_b   1.000
_cell.length_c   1.000
_cell.angle_alpha   90.00
_cell.angle_beta   90.00
_cell.angle_gamma   90.00
#
_symmetry.space_group_name_H-M   'P 1'
#
loop_
_entity.id
_entity.type
_entity.pdbx_description
1 polymer ?
#
loop_
_entity_poly.entity_id
_entity_poly.type
_entity_poly.pdbx_seq_one_letter_code
_entity_poly.pdbx_strand_id
1 'polypeptide(L)'
;MKNKVQLPNVYNCSKKNVLVFILFCTCCLSSHAQKMKKYLHKELRTEVATVCEETPDDNPCAGSTIYLALWFDKKQVQVSEKEVSTCDQESIYNIGTYTWKLLPNKEIKIDFDPNRIKGTYAEGLSLKLRDKQLIGYITYINGEVGEYAFKEKEKR
;
A
#
# COMPACT_ATOMS: atom_id res chain seq x y z
N MET A 1 -7.72 26.21 -85.03
CA MET A 1 -6.84 26.12 -83.84
C MET A 1 -7.57 25.36 -82.75
N LYS A 2 -7.19 24.10 -82.51
CA LYS A 2 -7.69 23.25 -81.42
C LYS A 2 -6.48 22.82 -80.62
N ASN A 3 -6.46 23.11 -79.33
CA ASN A 3 -5.69 22.33 -78.36
C ASN A 3 -6.49 22.30 -77.06
N LYS A 4 -7.14 21.17 -76.80
CA LYS A 4 -7.64 20.77 -75.49
C LYS A 4 -6.45 20.22 -74.72
N VAL A 5 -6.11 20.82 -73.58
CA VAL A 5 -5.16 20.23 -72.65
C VAL A 5 -5.93 19.34 -71.68
N GLN A 6 -5.45 18.12 -71.58
CA GLN A 6 -6.03 16.96 -70.92
C GLN A 6 -5.51 16.91 -69.47
N LEU A 7 -6.42 16.78 -68.49
CA LEU A 7 -6.08 16.50 -67.09
C LEU A 7 -5.63 15.05 -66.92
N PRO A 8 -4.58 14.74 -66.14
CA PRO A 8 -4.37 13.41 -65.64
C PRO A 8 -4.99 13.18 -64.25
N ASN A 9 -5.73 12.08 -64.25
CA ASN A 9 -6.30 11.27 -63.17
C ASN A 9 -5.56 11.20 -61.83
N VAL A 10 -6.41 11.21 -60.80
CA VAL A 10 -6.39 10.47 -59.54
C VAL A 10 -5.41 9.27 -59.51
N TYR A 11 -4.49 9.27 -58.55
CA TYR A 11 -3.85 8.06 -58.05
C TYR A 11 -3.95 7.96 -56.52
N ASN A 12 -4.54 6.84 -56.10
CA ASN A 12 -4.71 6.33 -54.75
C ASN A 12 -3.49 6.57 -53.83
N CYS A 13 -3.70 7.28 -52.72
CA CYS A 13 -2.74 7.28 -51.61
C CYS A 13 -3.20 6.32 -50.50
N SER A 14 -2.75 5.06 -50.66
CA SER A 14 -2.51 4.01 -49.67
C SER A 14 -3.11 4.16 -48.25
N LYS A 15 -4.13 3.34 -47.97
CA LYS A 15 -4.74 3.07 -46.65
C LYS A 15 -3.86 2.23 -45.68
N LYS A 16 -2.53 2.17 -45.85
CA LYS A 16 -1.68 1.22 -45.08
C LYS A 16 -0.90 1.82 -43.90
N ASN A 17 -0.87 3.13 -43.69
CA ASN A 17 0.01 3.74 -42.68
C ASN A 17 -0.68 4.26 -41.40
N VAL A 18 -1.99 4.06 -41.23
CA VAL A 18 -2.73 4.53 -40.03
C VAL A 18 -2.69 3.51 -38.88
N LEU A 19 -2.41 2.24 -39.16
CA LEU A 19 -2.46 1.16 -38.16
C LEU A 19 -1.26 1.13 -37.19
N VAL A 20 -0.14 1.76 -37.54
CA VAL A 20 1.09 1.71 -36.71
C VAL A 20 1.06 2.71 -35.55
N PHE A 21 0.30 3.81 -35.67
CA PHE A 21 0.20 4.81 -34.59
C PHE A 21 -0.72 4.37 -33.43
N ILE A 22 -1.67 3.47 -33.67
CA ILE A 22 -2.59 2.97 -32.64
C ILE A 22 -1.90 1.92 -31.74
N LEU A 23 -0.86 1.24 -32.23
CA LEU A 23 -0.17 0.19 -31.47
C LEU A 23 0.80 0.73 -30.41
N PHE A 24 1.24 1.99 -30.51
CA PHE A 24 2.17 2.61 -29.55
C PHE A 24 1.47 3.27 -28.35
N CYS A 25 0.15 3.49 -28.42
CA CYS A 25 -0.58 4.22 -27.38
C CYS A 25 -1.08 3.34 -26.22
N THR A 26 -1.00 2.01 -26.33
CA THR A 26 -1.48 1.08 -25.29
C THR A 26 -0.43 0.68 -24.26
N CYS A 27 0.86 0.98 -24.48
CA CYS A 27 1.93 0.62 -23.54
C CYS A 27 2.09 1.58 -22.34
N CYS A 28 1.47 2.77 -22.35
CA CYS A 28 1.66 3.75 -21.26
C CYS A 28 0.75 3.55 -20.04
N LEU A 29 -0.19 2.59 -20.07
CA LEU A 29 -1.19 2.43 -19.00
C LEU A 29 -0.73 1.58 -17.79
N SER A 30 0.51 1.08 -17.76
CA SER A 30 0.95 0.11 -16.73
C SER A 30 1.68 0.71 -15.52
N SER A 31 1.87 2.03 -15.41
CA SER A 31 2.77 2.59 -14.37
C SER A 31 2.17 2.68 -12.95
N HIS A 32 0.89 2.39 -12.74
CA HIS A 32 0.27 2.46 -11.41
C HIS A 32 0.54 1.21 -10.56
N ALA A 33 0.73 0.04 -11.19
CA ALA A 33 0.97 -1.22 -10.49
C ALA A 33 2.42 -1.40 -9.99
N GLN A 34 3.37 -0.55 -10.42
CA GLN A 34 4.78 -0.70 -10.03
C GLN A 34 5.09 -0.17 -8.62
N LYS A 35 4.29 0.74 -8.06
CA LYS A 35 4.65 1.50 -6.85
C LYS A 35 4.67 0.67 -5.57
N MET A 36 3.86 -0.40 -5.49
CA MET A 36 3.80 -1.29 -4.32
C MET A 36 4.71 -2.50 -4.42
N LYS A 37 5.40 -2.73 -5.56
CA LYS A 37 6.22 -3.94 -5.78
C LYS A 37 7.27 -4.16 -4.69
N LYS A 38 7.85 -3.08 -4.15
CA LYS A 38 8.84 -3.13 -3.04
C LYS A 38 8.26 -3.70 -1.74
N TYR A 39 6.95 -3.58 -1.55
CA TYR A 39 6.22 -3.87 -0.31
C TYR A 39 5.48 -5.21 -0.34
N LEU A 40 5.29 -5.80 -1.53
CA LEU A 40 4.60 -7.08 -1.66
C LEU A 40 5.41 -8.22 -1.07
N HIS A 41 4.71 -9.17 -0.47
CA HIS A 41 5.21 -10.41 0.14
C HIS A 41 6.24 -10.21 1.25
N LYS A 42 6.14 -9.07 1.94
CA LYS A 42 7.01 -8.69 3.05
C LYS A 42 6.17 -8.31 4.24
N GLU A 43 6.63 -8.69 5.43
CA GLU A 43 6.07 -8.18 6.67
C GLU A 43 6.60 -6.77 6.87
N LEU A 44 5.71 -5.80 6.81
CA LEU A 44 5.98 -4.40 7.11
C LEU A 44 5.44 -4.12 8.50
N ARG A 45 6.24 -3.52 9.37
CA ARG A 45 5.81 -3.19 10.72
C ARG A 45 6.25 -1.80 11.14
N THR A 46 5.56 -1.27 12.13
CA THR A 46 5.93 -0.04 12.82
C THR A 46 5.55 -0.18 14.30
N GLU A 47 6.31 0.48 15.16
CA GLU A 47 6.02 0.54 16.60
C GLU A 47 4.92 1.58 16.82
N VAL A 48 3.83 1.17 17.49
CA VAL A 48 2.65 2.01 17.70
C VAL A 48 2.41 2.34 19.17
N ALA A 49 2.99 1.57 20.10
CA ALA A 49 2.96 1.85 21.53
C ALA A 49 4.05 1.08 22.28
N THR A 50 4.39 1.58 23.45
CA THR A 50 5.16 0.88 24.48
C THR A 50 4.31 0.86 25.75
N VAL A 51 4.20 -0.29 26.39
CA VAL A 51 3.42 -0.50 27.60
C VAL A 51 4.36 -0.92 28.73
N CYS A 52 4.17 -0.37 29.92
CA CYS A 52 4.81 -0.86 31.13
C CYS A 52 3.71 -1.44 32.02
N GLU A 53 3.88 -2.69 32.45
CA GLU A 53 2.93 -3.37 33.32
C GLU A 53 3.27 -3.06 34.78
N GLU A 54 2.28 -2.69 35.59
CA GLU A 54 2.48 -2.53 37.03
C GLU A 54 2.59 -3.92 37.68
N THR A 55 3.74 -4.21 38.29
CA THR A 55 3.98 -5.44 39.02
C THR A 55 4.20 -5.17 40.52
N PRO A 56 3.78 -6.08 41.42
CA PRO A 56 3.98 -5.91 42.85
C PRO A 56 5.46 -5.96 43.26
N ASP A 57 6.30 -6.61 42.46
CA ASP A 57 7.74 -6.73 42.64
C ASP A 57 8.49 -6.19 41.40
N ASP A 58 9.78 -5.91 41.53
CA ASP A 58 10.65 -5.53 40.41
C ASP A 58 10.72 -6.67 39.38
N ASN A 59 9.99 -6.52 38.27
CA ASN A 59 10.00 -7.49 37.18
C ASN A 59 10.64 -6.87 35.93
N PRO A 60 11.85 -7.30 35.53
CA PRO A 60 12.54 -6.75 34.35
C PRO A 60 11.83 -7.06 33.02
N CYS A 61 10.85 -7.97 33.02
CA CYS A 61 10.04 -8.30 31.86
C CYS A 61 8.69 -7.55 31.80
N ALA A 62 8.38 -6.69 32.78
CA ALA A 62 7.10 -5.98 32.91
C ALA A 62 6.98 -4.76 31.97
N GLY A 63 7.27 -4.99 30.70
CA GLY A 63 7.05 -4.02 29.66
C GLY A 63 7.02 -4.68 28.30
N SER A 64 6.28 -4.09 27.37
CA SER A 64 6.12 -4.60 26.02
C SER A 64 6.09 -3.47 25.00
N THR A 65 6.47 -3.81 23.77
CA THR A 65 6.33 -2.93 22.60
C THR A 65 5.30 -3.54 21.67
N ILE A 66 4.30 -2.74 21.29
CA ILE A 66 3.26 -3.13 20.36
C ILE A 66 3.63 -2.62 18.96
N TYR A 67 3.62 -3.53 18.01
CA TYR A 67 3.84 -3.27 16.60
C TYR A 67 2.56 -3.51 15.82
N LEU A 68 2.22 -2.61 14.91
CA LEU A 68 1.24 -2.86 13.87
C LEU A 68 1.96 -3.44 12.65
N ALA A 69 1.54 -4.62 12.20
CA ALA A 69 2.14 -5.35 11.10
C ALA A 69 1.16 -5.50 9.92
N LEU A 70 1.69 -5.31 8.71
CA LEU A 70 0.99 -5.39 7.44
C LEU A 70 1.76 -6.32 6.50
N TRP A 71 1.07 -7.29 5.91
CA TRP A 71 1.64 -8.14 4.87
C TRP A 71 0.80 -8.05 3.60
N PHE A 72 1.34 -7.39 2.57
CA PHE A 72 0.63 -7.16 1.32
C PHE A 72 0.90 -8.28 0.30
N ASP A 73 -0.16 -8.84 -0.27
CA ASP A 73 -0.16 -9.50 -1.57
C ASP A 73 -0.82 -8.57 -2.62
N LYS A 74 -0.84 -8.97 -3.89
CA LYS A 74 -1.43 -8.25 -5.03
C LYS A 74 -2.89 -7.84 -4.83
N LYS A 75 -3.66 -8.58 -4.03
CA LYS A 75 -5.11 -8.36 -3.82
C LYS A 75 -5.48 -8.13 -2.37
N GLN A 76 -4.72 -8.70 -1.45
CA GLN A 76 -5.06 -8.77 -0.04
C GLN A 76 -3.94 -8.22 0.82
N VAL A 77 -4.30 -7.75 2.00
CA VAL A 77 -3.38 -7.35 3.05
C VAL A 77 -3.79 -8.09 4.32
N GLN A 78 -2.85 -8.77 4.94
CA GLN A 78 -3.00 -9.31 6.29
C GLN A 78 -2.59 -8.23 7.27
N VAL A 79 -3.39 -8.05 8.31
CA VAL A 79 -3.19 -7.03 9.35
C VAL A 79 -3.16 -7.74 10.70
N SER A 80 -2.12 -7.45 11.48
CA SER A 80 -1.95 -8.00 12.82
C SER A 80 -1.28 -7.01 13.75
N GLU A 81 -1.53 -7.17 15.04
CA GLU A 81 -0.74 -6.57 16.10
C GLU A 81 0.21 -7.60 16.67
N LYS A 82 1.43 -7.15 16.96
CA LYS A 82 2.46 -7.98 17.56
C LYS A 82 2.95 -7.29 18.81
N GLU A 83 2.78 -7.96 19.93
CA GLU A 83 3.33 -7.51 21.19
C GLU A 83 4.63 -8.26 21.44
N VAL A 84 5.70 -7.53 21.72
CA VAL A 84 7.00 -8.11 22.06
C VAL A 84 7.36 -7.63 23.46
N SER A 85 7.43 -8.55 24.42
CA SER A 85 7.84 -8.21 25.78
C SER A 85 9.32 -7.82 25.83
N THR A 86 9.73 -7.16 26.92
CA THR A 86 11.13 -6.79 27.19
C THR A 86 12.05 -8.02 27.24
N CYS A 87 11.48 -9.20 27.49
CA CYS A 87 12.16 -10.48 27.50
C CYS A 87 11.97 -11.28 26.20
N ASP A 88 11.71 -10.58 25.08
CA ASP A 88 11.61 -11.11 23.72
C ASP A 88 10.49 -12.16 23.51
N GLN A 89 9.45 -12.19 24.35
CA GLN A 89 8.28 -13.03 24.11
C GLN A 89 7.33 -12.33 23.13
N GLU A 90 7.07 -12.97 21.98
CA GLU A 90 6.18 -12.44 20.93
C GLU A 90 4.77 -13.05 21.07
N SER A 91 3.77 -12.18 21.20
CA SER A 91 2.34 -12.52 21.05
C SER A 91 1.81 -11.86 19.77
N ILE A 92 1.02 -12.60 18.99
CA ILE A 92 0.48 -12.13 17.71
C ILE A 92 -1.04 -12.16 17.77
N TYR A 93 -1.65 -10.99 17.61
CA TYR A 93 -3.08 -10.83 17.44
C TYR A 93 -3.40 -10.59 15.95
N ASN A 94 -4.04 -11.57 15.31
CA ASN A 94 -4.43 -11.46 13.91
C ASN A 94 -5.76 -10.73 13.78
N ILE A 95 -5.74 -9.50 13.26
CA ILE A 95 -6.93 -8.67 13.07
C ILE A 95 -7.75 -9.20 11.87
N GLY A 96 -7.08 -9.49 10.76
CA GLY A 96 -7.71 -10.13 9.61
C GLY A 96 -6.99 -9.98 8.29
N THR A 97 -7.65 -10.46 7.24
CA THR A 97 -7.19 -10.36 5.86
C THR A 97 -8.24 -9.60 5.05
N TYR A 98 -7.81 -8.50 4.42
CA TYR A 98 -8.71 -7.56 3.76
C TYR A 98 -8.29 -7.30 2.33
N THR A 99 -9.23 -6.92 1.48
CA THR A 99 -8.88 -6.45 0.14
C THR A 99 -8.32 -5.02 0.22
N TRP A 100 -7.44 -4.66 -0.71
CA TRP A 100 -6.88 -3.31 -0.76
C TRP A 100 -6.67 -2.82 -2.18
N LYS A 101 -6.54 -1.50 -2.33
CA LYS A 101 -6.16 -0.85 -3.59
C LYS A 101 -5.32 0.41 -3.36
N LEU A 102 -4.39 0.66 -4.29
CA LEU A 102 -3.67 1.94 -4.38
C LEU A 102 -4.50 2.92 -5.20
N LEU A 103 -4.82 4.07 -4.61
CA LEU A 103 -5.55 5.17 -5.24
C LEU A 103 -4.61 6.10 -6.03
N PRO A 104 -5.12 6.91 -6.98
CA PRO A 104 -4.30 7.84 -7.77
C PRO A 104 -3.52 8.86 -6.94
N ASN A 105 -4.08 9.28 -5.79
CA ASN A 105 -3.47 10.18 -4.82
C ASN A 105 -2.41 9.51 -3.91
N LYS A 106 -2.02 8.27 -4.23
CA LYS A 106 -1.04 7.45 -3.49
C LYS A 106 -1.54 6.92 -2.14
N GLU A 107 -2.81 7.08 -1.80
CA GLU A 107 -3.41 6.46 -0.62
C GLU A 107 -3.68 4.98 -0.86
N ILE A 108 -3.54 4.18 0.19
CA ILE A 108 -3.86 2.76 0.18
C ILE A 108 -5.17 2.62 0.93
N LYS A 109 -6.23 2.26 0.20
CA LYS A 109 -7.53 1.96 0.77
C LYS A 109 -7.61 0.47 1.07
N ILE A 110 -7.77 0.14 2.35
CA ILE A 110 -8.06 -1.22 2.84
C ILE A 110 -9.56 -1.29 3.13
N ASP A 111 -10.20 -2.36 2.69
CA ASP A 111 -11.63 -2.61 2.92
C ASP A 111 -11.81 -3.33 4.27
N PHE A 112 -11.67 -2.58 5.35
CA PHE A 112 -11.79 -3.12 6.70
C PHE A 112 -13.23 -3.50 7.06
N ASP A 113 -13.38 -4.57 7.84
CA ASP A 113 -14.60 -4.87 8.59
C ASP A 113 -14.54 -4.09 9.91
N PRO A 114 -15.40 -3.06 10.11
CA PRO A 114 -15.37 -2.22 11.31
C PRO A 114 -15.50 -3.00 12.62
N ASN A 115 -16.22 -4.12 12.61
CA ASN A 115 -16.42 -4.92 13.82
C ASN A 115 -15.16 -5.68 14.25
N ARG A 116 -14.29 -6.01 13.28
CA ARG A 116 -13.05 -6.75 13.54
C ARG A 116 -11.90 -5.85 13.95
N ILE A 117 -11.88 -4.62 13.46
CA ILE A 117 -10.81 -3.66 13.77
C ILE A 117 -11.08 -2.87 15.05
N LYS A 118 -12.30 -2.93 15.59
CA LYS A 118 -12.69 -2.15 16.77
C LYS A 118 -11.78 -2.43 17.96
N GLY A 119 -11.24 -1.38 18.57
CA GLY A 119 -10.33 -1.47 19.71
C GLY A 119 -8.88 -1.83 19.34
N THR A 120 -8.55 -1.89 18.05
CA THR A 120 -7.20 -2.14 17.53
C THR A 120 -6.63 -0.86 16.92
N TYR A 121 -5.31 -0.80 16.75
CA TYR A 121 -4.63 0.28 16.02
C TYR A 121 -5.03 0.36 14.54
N ALA A 122 -5.68 -0.68 13.99
CA ALA A 122 -6.23 -0.65 12.64
C ALA A 122 -7.53 0.17 12.52
N GLU A 123 -8.25 0.43 13.63
CA GLU A 123 -9.51 1.21 13.62
C GLU A 123 -9.32 2.62 13.05
N GLY A 124 -8.24 3.28 13.46
CA GLY A 124 -7.88 4.63 13.04
C GLY A 124 -6.85 4.69 11.90
N LEU A 125 -6.53 3.56 11.25
CA LEU A 125 -5.40 3.47 10.33
C LEU A 125 -5.74 4.03 8.93
N SER A 126 -4.91 4.98 8.49
CA SER A 126 -4.85 5.45 7.10
C SER A 126 -3.44 5.25 6.54
N LEU A 127 -3.32 4.84 5.28
CA LEU A 127 -2.02 4.51 4.66
C LEU A 127 -1.76 5.34 3.40
N LYS A 128 -0.51 5.77 3.21
CA LYS A 128 -0.10 6.55 2.03
C LYS A 128 1.34 6.25 1.62
N LEU A 129 1.59 6.25 0.31
CA LEU A 129 2.95 6.24 -0.21
C LEU A 129 3.49 7.67 -0.34
N ARG A 130 4.50 8.00 0.44
CA ARG A 130 5.23 9.29 0.43
C ARG A 130 6.72 9.02 0.22
N ASP A 131 7.35 9.66 -0.75
CA ASP A 131 8.79 9.52 -1.02
C ASP A 131 9.30 8.07 -1.11
N LYS A 132 8.47 7.22 -1.73
CA LYS A 132 8.68 5.76 -1.86
C LYS A 132 8.70 5.00 -0.53
N GLN A 133 8.26 5.59 0.57
CA GLN A 133 8.00 4.97 1.88
C GLN A 133 6.50 4.73 2.09
N LEU A 134 6.16 3.66 2.80
CA LEU A 134 4.80 3.42 3.28
C LEU A 134 4.64 4.12 4.63
N ILE A 135 3.76 5.11 4.68
CA ILE A 135 3.46 5.88 5.88
C ILE A 135 2.05 5.53 6.34
N GLY A 136 1.90 5.24 7.63
CA GLY A 136 0.61 5.12 8.30
C GLY A 136 0.33 6.31 9.19
N TYR A 137 -0.93 6.68 9.25
CA TYR A 137 -1.48 7.66 10.17
C TYR A 137 -2.49 6.94 11.04
N ILE A 138 -2.32 7.00 12.34
CA ILE A 138 -3.23 6.36 13.30
C ILE A 138 -3.88 7.47 14.10
N THR A 139 -5.21 7.56 14.03
CA THR A 139 -5.99 8.45 14.87
C THR A 139 -6.32 7.74 16.18
N TYR A 140 -5.81 8.26 17.28
CA TYR A 140 -6.03 7.73 18.63
C TYR A 140 -7.36 8.21 19.21
N ILE A 141 -7.80 7.57 20.29
CA ILE A 141 -9.08 7.88 20.97
C ILE A 141 -9.14 9.34 21.46
N ASN A 142 -7.99 9.92 21.81
CA ASN A 142 -7.87 11.32 22.20
C ASN A 142 -7.91 12.30 21.01
N GLY A 143 -8.04 11.80 19.77
CA GLY A 143 -8.05 12.58 18.54
C GLY A 143 -6.67 12.95 18.00
N GLU A 144 -5.59 12.61 18.71
CA GLU A 144 -4.23 12.81 18.21
C GLU A 144 -3.93 11.86 17.04
N VAL A 145 -3.07 12.31 16.13
CA VAL A 145 -2.69 11.52 14.96
C VAL A 145 -1.19 11.28 15.01
N GLY A 146 -0.79 10.01 15.14
CA GLY A 146 0.61 9.61 14.98
C GLY A 146 0.94 9.30 13.52
N GLU A 147 2.14 9.69 13.07
CA GLU A 147 2.69 9.38 11.75
C GLU A 147 3.80 8.33 11.88
N TYR A 148 3.66 7.21 11.17
CA TYR A 148 4.50 6.03 11.32
C TYR A 148 5.05 5.56 9.98
N ALA A 149 6.37 5.46 9.87
CA ALA A 149 7.01 4.81 8.73
C ALA A 149 7.01 3.29 8.92
N PHE A 150 6.42 2.56 7.97
CA PHE A 150 6.45 1.10 7.94
C PHE A 150 7.77 0.61 7.36
N LYS A 151 8.43 -0.30 8.07
CA LYS A 151 9.71 -0.91 7.69
C LYS A 151 9.56 -2.42 7.56
N GLU A 152 10.32 -3.02 6.65
CA GLU A 152 10.39 -4.47 6.54
C GLU A 152 10.95 -5.07 7.84
N LYS A 153 10.32 -6.12 8.38
CA LYS A 153 10.87 -6.87 9.52
C LYS A 153 12.22 -7.45 9.11
N GLU A 154 13.28 -7.04 9.80
CA GLU A 154 14.60 -7.64 9.63
C GLU A 154 14.56 -9.11 10.08
N LYS A 155 15.15 -10.00 9.29
CA LYS A 155 15.40 -11.38 9.71
C LYS A 155 16.55 -11.34 10.73
N ARG A 156 16.24 -11.55 12.01
CA ARG A 156 17.25 -11.88 13.02
C ARG A 156 17.74 -13.31 12.78
#